data_AF-A0A977PVP3-F1
#
_entry.id   AF-A0A977PVP3-F1
#
_cell.length_a   1.000
_cell.length_b   1.000
_cell.length_c   1.000
_cell.angle_alpha   90.00
_cell.angle_beta   90.00
_cell.angle_gamma   90.00
#
_symmetry.space_group_name_H-M   'P 1'
#
loop_
_entity.id
_entity.type
_entity.pdbx_description
1 polymer ?
#
loop_
_entity_poly.entity_id
_entity_poly.type
_entity_poly.pdbx_seq_one_letter_code
_entity_poly.pdbx_strand_id
1 'polypeptide(L)' 'MSDIQTQLAKELAPMDWETLIPHAKRDAVIVVDGALDLLEVGVAIDQLDF' A
#
# COMPACT_ATOMS: atom_id res chain seq x y z
N MET A 1 -3.25 20.05 -0.14
CA MET A 1 -3.36 18.58 -0.08
C MET A 1 -2.20 18.03 -0.86
N SER A 2 -1.35 17.19 -0.26
CA SER A 2 -0.31 16.50 -1.01
C SER A 2 -0.99 15.58 -2.02
N ASP A 3 -0.44 15.50 -3.22
CA ASP A 3 -0.79 14.43 -4.15
C ASP A 3 -0.43 13.09 -3.49
N ILE A 4 -1.42 12.20 -3.36
CA ILE A 4 -1.29 10.90 -2.66
C ILE A 4 -0.26 10.02 -3.36
N GLN A 5 -0.20 10.09 -4.70
CA GLN A 5 0.78 9.37 -5.50
C GLN A 5 2.21 9.79 -5.14
N THR A 6 2.46 11.10 -5.05
CA THR A 6 3.76 11.64 -4.64
C THR A 6 4.16 11.19 -3.22
N GLN A 7 3.20 11.10 -2.29
CA GLN A 7 3.47 10.65 -0.93
C GLN A 7 3.81 9.15 -0.88
N LEU A 8 3.00 8.30 -1.51
CA LEU A 8 3.22 6.85 -1.56
C LEU A 8 4.57 6.51 -2.21
N ALA A 9 4.93 7.18 -3.31
CA ALA A 9 6.20 6.95 -3.99
C ALA A 9 7.42 7.26 -3.10
N LYS A 10 7.30 8.23 -2.18
CA LYS A 10 8.36 8.61 -1.25
C LYS A 10 8.49 7.64 -0.06
N GLU A 11 7.38 7.04 0.35
CA GLU A 11 7.29 6.16 1.52
C GLU A 11 7.46 4.69 1.16
N LEU A 12 7.33 4.32 -0.12
CA LEU A 12 7.51 2.94 -0.60
C LEU A 12 8.95 2.48 -0.37
N ALA A 13 9.10 1.48 0.50
CA ALA A 13 10.39 0.88 0.82
C ALA A 13 10.21 -0.61 1.14
N PRO A 14 11.26 -1.43 0.94
CA PRO A 14 11.28 -2.80 1.46
C PRO A 14 11.08 -2.79 2.98
N MET A 15 10.30 -3.73 3.48
CA MET A 15 10.03 -3.89 4.91
C MET A 15 9.95 -5.36 5.30
N ASP A 16 10.31 -5.66 6.54
CA ASP A 16 10.22 -7.00 7.10
C ASP A 16 8.76 -7.34 7.46
N TRP A 17 8.36 -8.59 7.25
CA TRP A 17 6.99 -9.04 7.52
C TRP A 17 6.59 -8.87 8.99
N GLU A 18 7.54 -9.00 9.91
CA GLU A 18 7.35 -8.81 11.34
C GLU A 18 6.76 -7.43 11.68
N THR A 19 7.10 -6.42 10.88
CA THR A 19 6.59 -5.05 11.04
C THR A 19 5.12 -4.92 10.61
N LEU A 20 4.64 -5.82 9.75
CA LEU A 20 3.26 -5.83 9.21
C LEU A 20 2.27 -6.64 10.06
N ILE A 21 2.75 -7.50 10.96
CA ILE A 21 1.91 -8.35 11.82
C ILE A 21 0.78 -7.57 12.54
N PRO A 22 1.00 -6.38 13.13
CA PRO A 22 -0.07 -5.63 13.79
C PRO A 22 -1.18 -5.19 12.83
N HIS A 23 -0.85 -4.95 11.57
CA HIS A 23 -1.78 -4.53 10.51
C HIS A 23 -2.55 -5.74 9.96
N ALA A 24 -1.87 -6.88 9.77
CA ALA A 24 -2.50 -8.13 9.35
C ALA A 24 -3.57 -8.59 10.36
N LYS A 25 -3.33 -8.41 11.66
CA LYS A 25 -4.31 -8.72 12.73
C LYS A 25 -5.55 -7.82 12.73
N ARG A 26 -5.52 -6.70 12.01
CA ARG A 26 -6.62 -5.74 11.89
C ARG A 26 -7.31 -5.81 10.52
N ASP A 27 -7.06 -6.88 9.76
CA ASP A 27 -7.54 -7.04 8.39
C ASP A 27 -7.18 -5.87 7.45
N ALA A 28 -6.03 -5.23 7.71
CA ALA A 28 -5.57 -4.04 7.00
C ALA A 28 -4.35 -4.29 6.09
N VAL A 29 -4.12 -5.54 5.69
CA VAL A 29 -3.02 -5.92 4.76
C VAL A 29 -3.63 -6.48 3.49
N ILE A 30 -3.18 -5.94 2.36
CA ILE A 30 -3.58 -6.37 1.02
C ILE A 30 -2.38 -7.05 0.37
N VAL A 31 -2.61 -8.24 -0.20
CA VAL A 31 -1.60 -8.96 -0.99
C VAL A 31 -1.83 -8.62 -2.45
N VAL A 32 -0.78 -8.13 -3.10
CA VAL A 32 -0.79 -7.73 -4.50
C VAL A 32 -0.05 -8.78 -5.32
N ASP A 33 -0.57 -9.10 -6.50
CA ASP A 33 0.10 -9.99 -7.45
C ASP A 33 1.46 -9.40 -7.86
N GLY A 34 2.50 -10.24 -7.94
CA GLY A 34 3.86 -9.79 -8.25
C GLY A 34 4.03 -9.24 -9.67
N ALA A 35 3.05 -9.42 -10.56
CA ALA A 35 3.02 -8.80 -11.89
C ALA A 35 2.54 -7.34 -11.88
N LEU A 36 2.04 -6.82 -10.75
CA LEU A 36 1.51 -5.47 -10.62
C LEU A 36 2.48 -4.53 -9.89
N ASP A 37 2.36 -3.23 -10.17
CA ASP A 37 3.10 -2.19 -9.47
C ASP A 37 2.36 -1.74 -8.19
N LEU A 38 3.06 -1.73 -7.05
CA LEU A 38 2.48 -1.39 -5.75
C LEU A 38 2.03 0.07 -5.65
N LEU A 39 2.70 1.01 -6.33
CA LEU A 39 2.32 2.41 -6.32
C LEU A 39 1.03 2.62 -7.12
N GLU A 40 0.93 2.00 -8.30
CA GLU A 40 -0.29 2.04 -9.11
C GLU A 40 -1.49 1.44 -8.36
N VAL A 41 -1.28 0.30 -7.68
CA VAL A 41 -2.32 -0.33 -6.85
C VAL A 41 -2.72 0.56 -5.67
N GLY A 42 -1.75 1.19 -4.99
CA GLY A 42 -2.03 2.11 -3.88
C GLY A 42 -2.88 3.31 -4.30
N VAL A 43 -2.59 3.91 -5.46
CA VAL A 43 -3.39 5.01 -6.01
C VAL A 43 -4.78 4.53 -6.44
N ALA A 44 -4.89 3.34 -7.03
CA ALA A 44 -6.19 2.77 -7.40
C ALA A 44 -7.09 2.55 -6.18
N ILE A 45 -6.53 2.07 -5.06
CA ILE A 45 -7.29 1.86 -3.81
C ILE A 45 -7.82 3.17 -3.24
N ASP A 46 -7.05 4.26 -3.26
CA ASP A 46 -7.50 5.57 -2.79
C ASP A 46 -8.69 6.11 -3.61
N GLN A 47 -8.73 5.78 -4.90
CA GLN A 47 -9.80 6.19 -5.82
C GLN A 47 -11.01 5.25 -5.80
N LEU A 48 -10.92 4.09 -5.14
CA LEU A 48 -12.04 3.19 -4.95
C LEU A 48 -12.94 3.75 -3.83
N ASP A 49 -14.15 4.16 -4.20
CA ASP A 49 -15.23 4.40 -3.22
C ASP A 49 -15.71 3.04 -2.71
N PHE A 50 -15.36 2.71 -1.46
CA PHE A 50 -15.80 1.49 -0.76
C PHE A 50 -17.13 1.67 -0.02
#